data_AF-A0A1Y3XR80-F1
#
_entry.id   AF-A0A1Y3XR80-F1
#
_cell.length_a   1.000
_cell.length_b   1.000
_cell.length_c   1.000
_cell.angle_alpha   90.00
_cell.angle_beta   90.00
_cell.angle_gamma   90.00
#
_symmetry.space_group_name_H-M   'P 1'
#
loop_
_entity.id
_entity.type
_entity.pdbx_description
1 polymer ?
#
loop_
_entity_poly.entity_id
_entity_poly.type
_entity_poly.pdbx_seq_one_letter_code
_entity_poly.pdbx_strand_id
1 'polypeptide(L)'
;MSGFVCPVCGKPLSESGGAVRCAAGHSFDKAKEGYVNLLLASRMRTKAPGDSKEMVAARNRFLNGGGYAPFAAELARLCAELARKKGGVLHILDAGCGEGYYDGAICAELERQGLAFRLAGFDISKAAVRLAAKRKLPGAQFAVASSFAAPVESGWADVVLNIFSPFAGEEFHRCLAPGGTLIYAVPTADHLMGLKDVLYDEPYENPCQQVEYQGFALAGETRVEGCITVEGQAIGDLFAMTPYYWKTPSEGSARLARLERLETPIGFRFLLYDRRD
;
A
#
# COMPACT_ATOMS: atom_id res chain seq x y z
N MET A 1 -10.66 -16.75 -7.97
CA MET A 1 -9.68 -15.66 -7.81
C MET A 1 -8.32 -16.28 -7.75
N SER A 2 -7.28 -15.60 -8.25
CA SER A 2 -5.92 -16.13 -8.18
C SER A 2 -5.31 -15.73 -6.84
N GLY A 3 -4.73 -16.68 -6.11
CA GLY A 3 -3.92 -16.43 -4.93
C GLY A 3 -4.67 -16.18 -3.61
N PHE A 4 -5.93 -15.75 -3.62
CA PHE A 4 -6.66 -15.53 -2.37
C PHE A 4 -7.13 -16.83 -1.68
N VAL A 5 -7.00 -16.89 -0.35
CA VAL A 5 -7.45 -17.98 0.51
C VAL A 5 -8.63 -17.60 1.39
N CYS A 6 -9.40 -18.61 1.79
CA CYS A 6 -10.50 -18.44 2.71
C CYS A 6 -9.99 -18.06 4.11
N PRO A 7 -10.43 -16.93 4.70
CA PRO A 7 -9.99 -16.50 6.02
C PRO A 7 -10.45 -17.44 7.16
N VAL A 8 -11.40 -18.34 6.89
CA VAL A 8 -11.94 -19.31 7.86
C VAL A 8 -11.17 -20.63 7.85
N CYS A 9 -10.86 -21.18 6.67
CA CYS A 9 -10.26 -22.52 6.55
C CYS A 9 -8.94 -22.58 5.77
N GLY A 10 -8.42 -21.46 5.29
CA GLY A 10 -7.16 -21.38 4.55
C GLY A 10 -7.18 -21.98 3.13
N LYS A 11 -8.31 -22.54 2.67
CA LYS A 11 -8.42 -23.15 1.34
C LYS A 11 -8.53 -22.09 0.23
N PRO A 12 -8.06 -22.38 -1.00
CA PRO A 12 -8.16 -21.47 -2.14
C PRO A 12 -9.59 -21.01 -2.43
N LEU A 13 -9.72 -19.77 -2.91
CA LEU A 13 -11.00 -19.15 -3.26
C LEU A 13 -11.22 -19.08 -4.78
N SER A 14 -12.30 -19.69 -5.26
CA SER A 14 -12.75 -19.60 -6.64
C SER A 14 -13.94 -18.65 -6.78
N GLU A 15 -14.12 -18.06 -7.96
CA GLU A 15 -15.34 -17.30 -8.27
C GLU A 15 -16.39 -18.28 -8.82
N SER A 16 -17.61 -18.20 -8.31
CA SER A 16 -18.74 -18.99 -8.76
C SER A 16 -20.04 -18.22 -8.57
N GLY A 17 -20.74 -17.93 -9.67
CA GLY A 17 -22.08 -17.32 -9.64
C GLY A 17 -22.14 -15.94 -8.97
N GLY A 18 -21.12 -15.09 -9.16
CA GLY A 18 -21.06 -13.75 -8.56
C GLY A 18 -20.58 -13.72 -7.10
N ALA A 19 -20.29 -14.88 -6.50
CA ALA A 19 -19.70 -15.01 -5.18
C ALA A 19 -18.30 -15.63 -5.25
N VAL A 20 -17.56 -15.49 -4.16
CA VAL A 20 -16.23 -16.08 -3.97
C VAL A 20 -16.36 -17.20 -2.94
N ARG A 21 -15.96 -18.42 -3.28
CA ARG A 21 -16.22 -19.62 -2.47
C ARG A 21 -14.97 -20.48 -2.32
N CYS A 22 -14.87 -21.17 -1.18
CA CYS A 22 -13.89 -22.24 -0.97
C CYS A 22 -14.54 -23.62 -1.10
N ALA A 23 -13.72 -24.66 -1.26
CA ALA A 23 -14.20 -26.05 -1.33
C ALA A 23 -14.90 -26.56 -0.05
N ALA A 24 -14.75 -25.87 1.08
CA ALA A 24 -15.47 -26.19 2.32
C ALA A 24 -16.86 -25.52 2.42
N GLY A 25 -17.29 -24.78 1.40
CA GLY A 25 -18.62 -24.16 1.35
C GLY A 25 -18.71 -22.74 1.93
N HIS A 26 -17.65 -22.19 2.55
CA HIS A 26 -17.64 -20.78 2.93
C HIS A 26 -17.75 -19.88 1.69
N SER A 27 -18.62 -18.87 1.77
CA SER A 27 -18.95 -17.97 0.67
C SER A 27 -18.82 -16.52 1.11
N PHE A 28 -18.28 -15.69 0.21
CA PHE A 28 -18.08 -14.25 0.41
C PHE A 28 -18.64 -13.51 -0.80
N ASP A 29 -19.39 -12.45 -0.55
CA ASP A 29 -19.98 -11.65 -1.63
C ASP A 29 -18.90 -10.81 -2.32
N LYS A 30 -18.95 -10.79 -3.65
CA LYS A 30 -18.14 -9.86 -4.44
C LYS A 30 -18.93 -8.56 -4.57
N ALA A 31 -18.34 -7.46 -4.11
CA ALA A 31 -18.96 -6.15 -4.21
C ALA A 31 -19.10 -5.74 -5.69
N LYS A 32 -20.07 -4.87 -5.99
CA LYS A 32 -20.26 -4.33 -7.35
C LYS A 32 -19.02 -3.64 -7.91
N GLU A 33 -18.21 -3.02 -7.05
CA GLU A 33 -16.93 -2.42 -7.42
C GLU A 33 -15.86 -3.47 -7.77
N GLY A 34 -16.04 -4.74 -7.40
CA GLY A 34 -15.20 -5.88 -7.82
C GLY A 34 -14.30 -6.46 -6.73
N TYR A 35 -14.26 -5.87 -5.54
CA TYR A 35 -13.50 -6.42 -4.40
C TYR A 35 -14.30 -7.44 -3.59
N VAL A 36 -13.60 -8.23 -2.77
CA VAL A 36 -14.19 -9.14 -1.78
C VAL A 36 -13.87 -8.67 -0.37
N ASN A 37 -14.77 -8.88 0.59
CA ASN A 37 -14.44 -8.67 2.00
C ASN A 37 -14.06 -9.99 2.68
N LEU A 38 -12.78 -10.13 3.05
CA LEU A 38 -12.23 -11.30 3.73
C LEU A 38 -11.85 -11.00 5.20
N LEU A 39 -12.15 -9.79 5.68
CA LEU A 39 -12.00 -9.43 7.08
C LEU A 39 -13.17 -9.98 7.90
N LEU A 40 -12.89 -10.96 8.75
CA LEU A 40 -13.90 -11.56 9.62
C LEU A 40 -14.27 -10.61 10.76
N ALA A 41 -15.57 -10.47 11.03
CA ALA A 41 -16.08 -9.62 12.11
C ALA A 41 -15.49 -9.98 13.48
N SER A 42 -15.22 -11.26 13.74
CA SER A 42 -14.58 -11.74 14.96
C SER A 42 -13.12 -11.29 15.13
N ARG A 43 -12.46 -10.85 14.05
CA ARG A 43 -11.07 -10.37 14.06
C ARG A 43 -10.99 -8.83 14.03
N MET A 44 -12.13 -8.15 14.09
CA MET A 44 -12.19 -6.68 14.10
C MET A 44 -12.18 -6.18 15.54
N ARG A 45 -11.24 -5.29 15.88
CA ARG A 45 -11.24 -4.57 17.17
C ARG A 45 -12.21 -3.39 17.19
N THR A 46 -12.51 -2.82 16.03
CA THR A 46 -13.43 -1.69 15.84
C THR A 46 -14.37 -1.95 14.66
N LYS A 47 -15.52 -1.26 14.60
CA LYS A 47 -16.51 -1.44 13.52
C LYS A 47 -16.00 -0.97 12.14
N ALA A 48 -15.04 -0.05 12.12
CA ALA A 48 -14.45 0.51 10.91
C ALA A 48 -12.93 0.67 11.11
N PRO A 49 -12.16 -0.41 10.93
CA PRO A 49 -10.70 -0.37 11.05
C PRO A 49 -10.06 0.30 9.83
N GLY A 50 -8.88 0.89 10.05
CA GLY A 50 -8.14 1.65 9.04
C GLY A 50 -8.61 3.10 8.91
N ASP A 51 -8.24 3.73 7.81
CA ASP A 51 -8.53 5.14 7.54
C ASP A 51 -10.03 5.42 7.35
N SER A 52 -10.46 6.60 7.81
CA SER A 52 -11.82 7.10 7.59
C SER A 52 -12.07 7.39 6.11
N LYS A 53 -13.34 7.54 5.71
CA LYS A 53 -13.68 7.87 4.32
C LYS A 53 -13.11 9.22 3.90
N GLU A 54 -13.05 10.16 4.84
CA GLU A 54 -12.57 11.51 4.65
C GLU A 54 -11.05 11.51 4.41
N MET A 55 -10.30 10.74 5.21
CA MET A 55 -8.86 10.55 5.03
C MET A 55 -8.54 9.86 3.70
N VAL A 56 -9.28 8.79 3.37
CA VAL A 56 -9.12 8.09 2.08
C VAL A 56 -9.43 9.04 0.91
N ALA A 57 -10.46 9.88 1.03
CA ALA A 57 -10.79 10.85 -0.02
C ALA A 57 -9.72 11.94 -0.17
N ALA A 58 -9.18 12.44 0.94
CA ALA A 58 -8.08 13.41 0.96
C ALA A 58 -6.81 12.83 0.32
N ARG A 59 -6.37 11.64 0.79
CA ARG A 59 -5.23 10.92 0.23
C ARG A 59 -5.40 10.69 -1.27
N ASN A 60 -6.57 10.23 -1.70
CA ASN A 60 -6.83 10.01 -3.11
C ASN A 60 -6.78 11.32 -3.92
N ARG A 61 -7.29 12.45 -3.41
CA ARG A 61 -7.15 13.75 -4.11
C ARG A 61 -5.69 14.16 -4.22
N PHE A 62 -4.93 14.10 -3.14
CA PHE A 62 -3.52 14.49 -3.12
C PHE A 62 -2.67 13.64 -4.07
N LEU A 63 -2.78 12.30 -3.98
CA LEU A 63 -1.98 11.39 -4.81
C LEU A 63 -2.29 11.55 -6.31
N ASN A 64 -3.57 11.68 -6.68
CA ASN A 64 -3.94 11.93 -8.08
C ASN A 64 -3.61 13.37 -8.53
N GLY A 65 -3.25 14.27 -7.62
CA GLY A 65 -2.68 15.60 -7.92
C GLY A 65 -1.21 15.55 -8.34
N GLY A 66 -0.56 14.38 -8.29
CA GLY A 66 0.79 14.16 -8.84
C GLY A 66 1.94 14.44 -7.88
N GLY A 67 1.67 14.89 -6.64
CA GLY A 67 2.71 15.22 -5.67
C GLY A 67 3.66 14.05 -5.36
N TYR A 68 3.17 12.82 -5.42
CA TYR A 68 3.94 11.58 -5.16
C TYR A 68 4.22 10.77 -6.44
N ALA A 69 4.07 11.36 -7.63
CA ALA A 69 4.34 10.69 -8.90
C ALA A 69 5.76 10.10 -9.01
N PRO A 70 6.84 10.76 -8.52
CA PRO A 70 8.19 10.17 -8.55
C PRO A 70 8.29 8.83 -7.82
N PHE A 71 7.55 8.67 -6.72
CA PHE A 71 7.55 7.45 -5.91
C PHE A 71 6.80 6.31 -6.60
N ALA A 72 5.67 6.63 -7.24
CA ALA A 72 4.93 5.65 -8.04
C ALA A 72 5.74 5.18 -9.25
N ALA A 73 6.44 6.10 -9.92
CA ALA A 73 7.32 5.77 -11.04
C ALA A 73 8.48 4.85 -10.62
N GLU A 74 9.13 5.14 -9.48
CA GLU A 74 10.23 4.30 -8.99
C GLU A 74 9.75 2.90 -8.60
N LEU A 75 8.63 2.80 -7.88
CA LEU A 75 8.08 1.50 -7.51
C LEU A 75 7.69 0.67 -8.74
N ALA A 76 7.10 1.31 -9.76
CA ALA A 76 6.79 0.68 -11.03
C ALA A 76 8.05 0.19 -11.77
N ARG A 77 9.13 1.00 -11.77
CA ARG A 77 10.44 0.62 -12.33
C ARG A 77 11.01 -0.62 -11.64
N LEU A 78 11.01 -0.64 -10.31
CA LEU A 78 11.50 -1.77 -9.51
C LEU A 78 10.70 -3.06 -9.80
N CYS A 79 9.37 -2.97 -9.85
CA CYS A 79 8.52 -4.12 -10.21
C CYS A 79 8.81 -4.62 -11.64
N ALA A 80 9.04 -3.72 -12.59
CA ALA A 80 9.40 -4.09 -13.96
C ALA A 80 10.77 -4.80 -14.04
N GLU A 81 11.75 -4.39 -13.22
CA GLU A 81 13.05 -5.06 -13.10
C GLU A 81 12.90 -6.48 -12.57
N LEU A 82 12.11 -6.65 -11.50
CA LEU A 82 11.84 -7.97 -10.92
C LEU A 82 11.07 -8.87 -11.89
N ALA A 83 10.11 -8.31 -12.65
CA ALA A 83 9.40 -9.04 -13.69
C ALA A 83 10.34 -9.55 -14.80
N ARG A 84 11.26 -8.70 -15.29
CA ARG A 84 12.27 -9.11 -16.29
C ARG A 84 13.20 -10.19 -15.74
N LYS A 85 13.68 -10.04 -14.50
CA LYS A 85 14.55 -11.03 -13.84
C LYS A 85 13.84 -12.39 -13.69
N LYS A 86 12.54 -12.39 -13.39
CA LYS A 86 11.76 -13.62 -13.26
C LYS A 86 11.56 -14.36 -14.59
N GLY A 87 11.41 -13.65 -15.71
CA GLY A 87 11.24 -14.27 -17.03
C GLY A 87 9.90 -15.00 -17.24
N GLY A 88 8.86 -14.63 -16.48
CA GLY A 88 7.52 -15.25 -16.52
C GLY A 88 6.47 -14.34 -15.91
N VAL A 89 5.32 -14.90 -15.50
CA VAL A 89 4.27 -14.12 -14.82
C VAL A 89 4.75 -13.70 -13.44
N LEU A 90 4.83 -12.39 -13.19
CA LEU A 90 5.15 -11.83 -11.88
C LEU A 90 3.89 -11.77 -11.01
N HIS A 91 3.91 -12.40 -9.83
CA HIS A 91 2.86 -12.29 -8.82
C HIS A 91 3.23 -11.20 -7.81
N ILE A 92 2.45 -10.12 -7.80
CA ILE A 92 2.63 -8.97 -6.92
C ILE A 92 1.55 -8.99 -5.85
N LEU A 93 1.96 -8.91 -4.60
CA LEU A 93 1.07 -8.74 -3.45
C LEU A 93 1.27 -7.34 -2.87
N ASP A 94 0.27 -6.47 -2.99
CA ASP A 94 0.26 -5.18 -2.28
C ASP A 94 -0.44 -5.33 -0.93
N ALA A 95 0.37 -5.31 0.15
CA ALA A 95 -0.08 -5.43 1.53
C ALA A 95 -0.29 -4.05 2.14
N GLY A 96 -1.48 -3.48 1.92
CA GLY A 96 -1.80 -2.08 2.23
C GLY A 96 -2.07 -1.27 0.98
N CYS A 97 -2.80 -1.84 0.02
CA CYS A 97 -2.98 -1.24 -1.31
C CYS A 97 -3.70 0.11 -1.33
N GLY A 98 -4.32 0.51 -0.21
CA GLY A 98 -5.09 1.72 -0.11
C GLY A 98 -6.13 1.82 -1.24
N GLU A 99 -6.13 2.95 -1.92
CA GLU A 99 -6.97 3.26 -3.09
C GLU A 99 -6.39 2.80 -4.43
N GLY A 100 -5.32 1.99 -4.43
CA GLY A 100 -4.70 1.41 -5.62
C GLY A 100 -3.94 2.42 -6.49
N TYR A 101 -3.45 3.50 -5.89
CA TYR A 101 -2.67 4.52 -6.61
C TYR A 101 -1.37 3.95 -7.17
N TYR A 102 -0.58 3.30 -6.32
CA TYR A 102 0.70 2.68 -6.69
C TYR A 102 0.49 1.49 -7.62
N ASP A 103 -0.51 0.65 -7.35
CA ASP A 103 -0.92 -0.45 -8.23
C ASP A 103 -1.19 0.03 -9.66
N GLY A 104 -1.84 1.18 -9.81
CA GLY A 104 -2.13 1.76 -11.13
C GLY A 104 -0.87 2.08 -11.93
N ALA A 105 0.14 2.68 -11.28
CA ALA A 105 1.42 2.98 -11.93
C ALA A 105 2.19 1.71 -12.28
N ILE A 106 2.20 0.71 -11.38
CA ILE A 106 2.86 -0.58 -11.61
C ILE A 106 2.21 -1.32 -12.77
N CYS A 107 0.88 -1.47 -12.78
CA CYS A 107 0.16 -2.15 -13.86
C CYS A 107 0.43 -1.45 -15.21
N ALA A 108 0.31 -0.12 -15.26
CA ALA A 108 0.53 0.64 -16.49
C ALA A 108 1.96 0.43 -17.05
N GLU A 109 2.97 0.42 -16.18
CA GLU A 109 4.36 0.23 -16.60
C GLU A 109 4.64 -1.20 -17.08
N LEU A 110 4.09 -2.21 -16.39
CA LEU A 110 4.25 -3.61 -16.80
C LEU A 110 3.53 -3.89 -18.13
N GLU A 111 2.32 -3.37 -18.32
CA GLU A 111 1.58 -3.45 -19.59
C GLU A 111 2.34 -2.76 -20.72
N ARG A 112 2.86 -1.54 -20.48
CA ARG A 112 3.65 -0.79 -21.46
C ARG A 112 4.88 -1.56 -21.94
N GLN A 113 5.48 -2.37 -21.06
CA GLN A 113 6.64 -3.22 -21.38
C GLN A 113 6.25 -4.62 -21.88
N GLY A 114 4.96 -4.97 -21.95
CA GLY A 114 4.52 -6.31 -22.34
C GLY A 114 4.89 -7.40 -21.33
N LEU A 115 5.09 -7.04 -20.06
CA LEU A 115 5.47 -7.96 -18.99
C LEU A 115 4.21 -8.59 -18.39
N ALA A 116 4.18 -9.92 -18.30
CA ALA A 116 3.02 -10.62 -17.74
C ALA A 116 3.02 -10.55 -16.21
N PHE A 117 1.87 -10.24 -15.61
CA PHE A 117 1.73 -10.14 -14.16
C PHE A 117 0.34 -10.54 -13.66
N ARG A 118 0.26 -10.75 -12.35
CA ARG A 118 -0.95 -10.83 -11.54
C ARG A 118 -0.76 -10.01 -10.29
N LEU A 119 -1.74 -9.19 -9.96
CA LEU A 119 -1.68 -8.33 -8.77
C LEU A 119 -2.81 -8.71 -7.81
N ALA A 120 -2.47 -8.93 -6.55
CA ALA A 120 -3.42 -9.03 -5.46
C ALA A 120 -3.14 -7.90 -4.46
N GLY A 121 -4.07 -6.96 -4.32
CA GLY A 121 -4.00 -5.91 -3.33
C GLY A 121 -4.95 -6.17 -2.18
N PHE A 122 -4.54 -5.89 -0.96
CA PHE A 122 -5.47 -5.86 0.16
C PHE A 122 -5.20 -4.71 1.12
N ASP A 123 -6.25 -4.23 1.77
CA ASP A 123 -6.17 -3.21 2.81
C ASP A 123 -7.26 -3.47 3.85
N ILE A 124 -7.04 -3.02 5.08
CA ILE A 124 -8.02 -3.17 6.16
C ILE A 124 -9.18 -2.17 6.00
N SER A 125 -8.93 -1.02 5.34
CA SER A 125 -9.93 0.00 5.05
C SER A 125 -10.79 -0.39 3.85
N LYS A 126 -12.03 -0.81 4.14
CA LYS A 126 -13.05 -1.06 3.11
C LYS A 126 -13.28 0.16 2.20
N ALA A 127 -13.14 1.38 2.71
CA ALA A 127 -13.30 2.59 1.92
C ALA A 127 -12.19 2.73 0.86
N ALA A 128 -10.94 2.42 1.23
CA ALA A 128 -9.79 2.48 0.34
C ALA A 128 -9.86 1.37 -0.73
N VAL A 129 -10.07 0.11 -0.32
CA VAL A 129 -10.20 -1.04 -1.25
C VAL A 129 -11.31 -0.83 -2.27
N ARG A 130 -12.42 -0.19 -1.86
CA ARG A 130 -13.51 0.17 -2.77
C ARG A 130 -13.04 1.11 -3.89
N LEU A 131 -12.16 2.07 -3.61
CA LEU A 131 -11.58 2.95 -4.62
C LEU A 131 -10.58 2.20 -5.50
N ALA A 132 -9.71 1.36 -4.91
CA ALA A 132 -8.78 0.52 -5.66
C ALA A 132 -9.50 -0.34 -6.69
N ALA A 133 -10.56 -1.05 -6.28
CA ALA A 133 -11.36 -1.90 -7.17
C ALA A 133 -12.10 -1.12 -8.27
N LYS A 134 -12.47 0.14 -8.03
CA LYS A 134 -13.07 1.01 -9.06
C LYS A 134 -12.09 1.40 -10.16
N ARG A 135 -10.78 1.29 -9.96
CA ARG A 135 -9.77 1.54 -11.01
C ARG A 135 -9.83 0.51 -12.14
N LYS A 136 -10.40 -0.67 -11.89
CA LYS A 136 -10.55 -1.76 -12.88
C LYS A 136 -9.24 -2.12 -13.59
N LEU A 137 -8.15 -2.13 -12.83
CA LEU A 137 -6.83 -2.46 -13.34
C LEU A 137 -6.82 -3.90 -13.88
N PRO A 138 -6.41 -4.13 -15.14
CA PRO A 138 -6.30 -5.47 -15.69
C PRO A 138 -5.32 -6.32 -14.88
N GLY A 139 -5.64 -7.60 -14.69
CA GLY A 139 -4.78 -8.52 -13.94
C GLY A 139 -4.73 -8.30 -12.43
N ALA A 140 -5.43 -7.28 -11.89
CA ALA A 140 -5.49 -6.97 -10.47
C ALA A 140 -6.77 -7.47 -9.80
N GLN A 141 -6.66 -7.90 -8.54
CA GLN A 141 -7.77 -8.27 -7.67
C GLN A 141 -7.58 -7.63 -6.29
N PHE A 142 -8.69 -7.25 -5.65
CA PHE A 142 -8.64 -6.51 -4.40
C PHE A 142 -9.49 -7.16 -3.31
N ALA A 143 -8.98 -7.17 -2.08
CA ALA A 143 -9.68 -7.68 -0.92
C ALA A 143 -9.60 -6.75 0.30
N VAL A 144 -10.63 -6.75 1.14
CA VAL A 144 -10.55 -6.17 2.48
C VAL A 144 -10.01 -7.25 3.42
N ALA A 145 -8.83 -7.02 4.01
CA ALA A 145 -8.18 -7.96 4.91
C ALA A 145 -7.12 -7.28 5.80
N SER A 146 -6.57 -8.01 6.77
CA SER A 146 -5.50 -7.52 7.65
C SER A 146 -4.14 -8.01 7.17
N SER A 147 -3.10 -7.17 7.23
CA SER A 147 -1.72 -7.60 6.95
C SER A 147 -1.20 -8.66 7.92
N PHE A 148 -1.75 -8.73 9.14
CA PHE A 148 -1.44 -9.76 10.14
C PHE A 148 -2.24 -11.06 9.96
N ALA A 149 -3.04 -11.14 8.89
CA ALA A 149 -3.75 -12.34 8.45
C ALA A 149 -4.01 -12.20 6.94
N ALA A 150 -2.93 -12.07 6.17
CA ALA A 150 -2.94 -11.77 4.76
C ALA A 150 -3.76 -12.85 4.02
N PRO A 151 -4.70 -12.46 3.15
CA PRO A 151 -5.67 -13.37 2.58
C PRO A 151 -5.09 -14.17 1.40
N VAL A 152 -3.79 -14.46 1.38
CA VAL A 152 -3.07 -15.04 0.23
C VAL A 152 -2.40 -16.36 0.58
N GLU A 153 -2.32 -17.26 -0.40
CA GLU A 153 -1.61 -18.55 -0.30
C GLU A 153 -0.14 -18.35 0.07
N SER A 154 0.41 -19.30 0.85
CA SER A 154 1.83 -19.29 1.17
C SER A 154 2.67 -19.51 -0.09
N GLY A 155 3.73 -18.73 -0.28
CA GLY A 155 4.60 -18.87 -1.44
C GLY A 155 4.03 -18.36 -2.76
N TRP A 156 2.93 -17.59 -2.75
CA TRP A 156 2.28 -17.12 -3.97
C TRP A 156 2.98 -15.91 -4.61
N ALA A 157 3.48 -14.98 -3.79
CA ALA A 157 3.97 -13.69 -4.26
C ALA A 157 5.46 -13.75 -4.62
N ASP A 158 5.83 -13.27 -5.79
CA ASP A 158 7.24 -13.01 -6.10
C ASP A 158 7.70 -11.69 -5.49
N VAL A 159 6.77 -10.74 -5.40
CA VAL A 159 7.00 -9.42 -4.81
C VAL A 159 5.91 -9.12 -3.80
N VAL A 160 6.29 -8.78 -2.58
CA VAL A 160 5.40 -8.16 -1.59
C VAL A 160 5.73 -6.68 -1.52
N LEU A 161 4.72 -5.83 -1.60
CA LEU A 161 4.83 -4.39 -1.41
C LEU A 161 4.31 -4.05 0.00
N ASN A 162 5.12 -3.34 0.76
CA ASN A 162 4.69 -2.66 1.98
C ASN A 162 4.93 -1.16 1.79
N ILE A 163 3.87 -0.43 1.43
CA ILE A 163 3.94 0.99 1.11
C ILE A 163 3.03 1.74 2.08
N PHE A 164 3.61 2.39 3.08
CA PHE A 164 2.88 3.13 4.13
C PHE A 164 1.87 2.27 4.93
N SER A 165 2.15 0.98 5.09
CA SER A 165 1.30 0.06 5.83
C SER A 165 2.04 -0.58 7.02
N PRO A 166 1.32 -1.11 8.02
CA PRO A 166 1.95 -1.80 9.14
C PRO A 166 2.81 -2.98 8.67
N PHE A 167 3.99 -3.12 9.26
CA PHE A 167 4.90 -4.22 8.94
C PHE A 167 4.45 -5.52 9.61
N ALA A 168 4.05 -6.52 8.81
CA ALA A 168 3.62 -7.85 9.27
C ALA A 168 4.61 -8.92 8.76
N GLY A 169 5.83 -8.90 9.30
CA GLY A 169 6.97 -9.66 8.79
C GLY A 169 6.70 -11.16 8.60
N GLU A 170 6.08 -11.84 9.57
CA GLU A 170 5.76 -13.27 9.49
C GLU A 170 4.82 -13.58 8.31
N GLU A 171 3.78 -12.77 8.10
CA GLU A 171 2.83 -12.96 7.00
C GLU A 171 3.46 -12.62 5.65
N PHE A 172 4.30 -11.58 5.57
CA PHE A 172 5.00 -11.25 4.33
C PHE A 172 5.98 -12.34 3.93
N HIS A 173 6.71 -12.88 4.91
CA HIS A 173 7.60 -14.02 4.70
C HIS A 173 6.84 -15.25 4.20
N ARG A 174 5.72 -15.58 4.86
CA ARG A 174 4.83 -16.68 4.46
C ARG A 174 4.31 -16.52 3.03
N CYS A 175 3.89 -15.31 2.65
CA CYS A 175 3.29 -15.05 1.34
C CYS A 175 4.31 -15.05 0.19
N LEU A 176 5.57 -14.65 0.45
CA LEU A 176 6.63 -14.64 -0.56
C LEU A 176 6.95 -16.06 -1.02
N ALA A 177 7.16 -16.27 -2.31
CA ALA A 177 7.75 -17.48 -2.87
C ALA A 177 9.24 -17.60 -2.46
N PRO A 178 9.85 -18.79 -2.51
CA PRO A 178 11.29 -18.93 -2.42
C PRO A 178 12.00 -18.02 -3.45
N GLY A 179 12.94 -17.21 -2.99
CA GLY A 179 13.63 -16.21 -3.83
C GLY A 179 12.81 -14.94 -4.15
N GLY A 180 11.64 -14.77 -3.54
CA GLY A 180 10.84 -13.56 -3.64
C GLY A 180 11.42 -12.37 -2.88
N THR A 181 10.98 -11.18 -3.25
CA THR A 181 11.48 -9.90 -2.73
C THR A 181 10.37 -9.11 -2.04
N LEU A 182 10.65 -8.60 -0.83
CA LEU A 182 9.84 -7.57 -0.19
C LEU A 182 10.38 -6.19 -0.59
N ILE A 183 9.52 -5.32 -1.11
CA ILE A 183 9.82 -3.89 -1.28
C ILE A 183 9.14 -3.13 -0.14
N TYR A 184 9.94 -2.47 0.69
CA TYR A 184 9.47 -1.69 1.83
C TYR A 184 9.80 -0.21 1.67
N ALA A 185 8.77 0.65 1.62
CA ALA A 185 8.94 2.09 1.54
C ALA A 185 8.97 2.73 2.93
N VAL A 186 10.04 3.48 3.21
CA VAL A 186 10.21 4.21 4.48
C VAL A 186 10.56 5.69 4.21
N PRO A 187 10.03 6.65 5.00
CA PRO A 187 10.36 8.06 4.85
C PRO A 187 11.84 8.32 5.09
N THR A 188 12.38 9.25 4.33
CA THR A 188 13.66 9.90 4.64
C THR A 188 13.51 10.78 5.89
N ALA A 189 14.63 11.11 6.54
CA ALA A 189 14.64 11.98 7.72
C ALA A 189 13.88 13.29 7.47
N ASP A 190 14.13 13.89 6.30
CA ASP A 190 13.57 15.19 5.92
C ASP A 190 12.17 15.12 5.29
N HIS A 191 11.60 13.93 5.07
CA HIS A 191 10.29 13.81 4.43
C HIS A 191 9.22 14.62 5.19
N LEU A 192 8.62 15.57 4.48
CA LEU A 192 7.61 16.51 4.98
C LEU A 192 8.09 17.44 6.09
N MET A 193 9.38 17.76 6.19
CA MET A 193 9.87 18.72 7.19
C MET A 193 9.21 20.10 7.08
N GLY A 194 8.99 20.63 5.87
CA GLY A 194 8.29 21.90 5.69
C GLY A 194 6.84 21.87 6.22
N LEU A 195 6.20 20.70 6.23
CA LEU A 195 4.88 20.54 6.88
C LEU A 195 5.03 20.59 8.40
N LYS A 196 6.04 19.91 8.96
CA LYS A 196 6.31 19.90 10.41
C LYS A 196 6.69 21.28 10.93
N ASP A 197 7.41 22.08 10.16
CA ASP A 197 7.78 23.46 10.49
C ASP A 197 6.54 24.35 10.75
N VAL A 198 5.42 24.04 10.08
CA VAL A 198 4.15 24.74 10.31
C VAL A 198 3.39 24.16 11.50
N LEU A 199 3.42 22.83 11.65
CA LEU A 199 2.61 22.09 12.62
C LEU A 199 3.15 22.13 14.05
N TYR A 200 4.48 22.28 14.24
CA TYR A 200 5.15 22.13 15.53
C TYR A 200 6.10 23.29 15.80
N ASP A 201 6.24 23.67 17.08
CA ASP A 201 7.18 24.72 17.49
C ASP A 201 8.62 24.20 17.52
N GLU A 202 8.79 22.90 17.78
CA GLU A 202 10.06 22.16 17.66
C GLU A 202 9.87 21.01 16.63
N PRO A 203 10.09 21.29 15.33
CA PRO A 203 10.05 20.28 14.29
C PRO A 203 11.14 19.22 14.49
N TYR A 204 10.85 17.97 14.13
CA TYR A 204 11.75 16.84 14.33
C TYR A 204 11.81 15.96 13.08
N GLU A 205 12.98 15.41 12.79
CA GLU A 205 13.20 14.48 11.68
C GLU A 205 12.41 13.17 11.85
N ASN A 206 12.08 12.51 10.75
CA ASN A 206 11.53 11.15 10.82
C ASN A 206 12.61 10.18 11.32
N PRO A 207 12.27 9.24 12.21
CA PRO A 207 13.23 8.25 12.69
C PRO A 207 13.72 7.39 11.52
N CYS A 208 15.02 7.11 11.49
CA CYS A 208 15.58 6.14 10.55
C CYS A 208 15.02 4.75 10.90
N GLN A 209 14.32 4.14 9.95
CA GLN A 209 13.70 2.83 10.14
C GLN A 209 14.78 1.72 10.21
N GLN A 210 14.54 0.74 11.09
CA GLN A 210 15.36 -0.47 11.22
C GLN A 210 15.52 -1.19 9.87
N VAL A 211 16.71 -1.73 9.64
CA VAL A 211 17.08 -2.43 8.39
C VAL A 211 17.23 -3.94 8.56
N GLU A 212 16.99 -4.47 9.76
CA GLU A 212 17.14 -5.89 10.06
C GLU A 212 15.78 -6.49 10.43
N TYR A 213 15.31 -7.42 9.62
CA TYR A 213 14.08 -8.16 9.84
C TYR A 213 14.36 -9.66 9.79
N GLN A 214 13.89 -10.40 10.79
CA GLN A 214 14.03 -11.85 10.82
C GLN A 214 13.40 -12.48 9.56
N GLY A 215 14.11 -13.41 8.92
CA GLY A 215 13.67 -14.04 7.67
C GLY A 215 13.90 -13.20 6.41
N PHE A 216 14.57 -12.05 6.53
CA PHE A 216 14.84 -11.14 5.41
C PHE A 216 16.32 -10.74 5.33
N ALA A 217 16.80 -10.54 4.11
CA ALA A 217 18.14 -10.04 3.80
C ALA A 217 18.03 -8.71 3.07
N LEU A 218 18.66 -7.63 3.56
CA LEU A 218 18.73 -6.41 2.75
C LEU A 218 19.56 -6.70 1.49
N ALA A 219 18.93 -6.62 0.33
CA ALA A 219 19.52 -6.88 -0.97
C ALA A 219 19.84 -5.59 -1.74
N GLY A 220 19.12 -4.52 -1.43
CA GLY A 220 19.37 -3.21 -2.04
C GLY A 220 18.51 -2.10 -1.45
N GLU A 221 18.84 -0.88 -1.81
CA GLU A 221 18.09 0.32 -1.47
C GLU A 221 18.13 1.27 -2.68
N THR A 222 17.00 1.91 -2.95
CA THR A 222 16.95 3.10 -3.82
C THR A 222 16.27 4.22 -3.06
N ARG A 223 16.74 5.45 -3.30
CA ARG A 223 16.26 6.66 -2.62
C ARG A 223 15.73 7.61 -3.66
N VAL A 224 14.50 8.08 -3.47
CA VAL A 224 13.86 9.08 -4.32
C VAL A 224 13.57 10.29 -3.46
N GLU A 225 14.02 11.45 -3.90
CA GLU A 225 13.85 12.71 -3.17
C GLU A 225 13.48 13.85 -4.12
N GLY A 226 12.84 14.85 -3.57
CA GLY A 226 12.50 16.08 -4.26
C GLY A 226 11.92 17.10 -3.31
N CYS A 227 11.44 18.20 -3.88
CA CYS A 227 10.65 19.20 -3.19
C CYS A 227 9.34 19.38 -3.95
N ILE A 228 8.25 19.51 -3.23
CA ILE A 228 6.94 19.83 -3.80
C ILE A 228 6.47 21.17 -3.28
N THR A 229 5.75 21.88 -4.15
CA THR A 229 4.90 23.00 -3.77
C THR A 229 3.46 22.50 -3.73
N VAL A 230 2.78 22.72 -2.63
CA VAL A 230 1.38 22.33 -2.40
C VAL A 230 0.58 23.59 -2.07
N GLU A 231 -0.55 23.77 -2.74
CA GLU A 231 -1.34 25.00 -2.64
C GLU A 231 -2.81 24.70 -2.33
N GLY A 232 -3.47 25.65 -1.66
CA GLY A 232 -4.90 25.60 -1.36
C GLY A 232 -5.33 24.32 -0.64
N GLN A 233 -6.41 23.69 -1.10
CA GLN A 233 -6.99 22.50 -0.44
C GLN A 233 -6.00 21.31 -0.37
N ALA A 234 -5.05 21.22 -1.29
CA ALA A 234 -4.09 20.12 -1.31
C ALA A 234 -3.18 20.09 -0.07
N ILE A 235 -2.98 21.23 0.61
CA ILE A 235 -2.23 21.31 1.87
C ILE A 235 -2.96 20.53 2.97
N GLY A 236 -4.27 20.75 3.09
CA GLY A 236 -5.12 20.01 4.02
C GLY A 236 -5.22 18.52 3.65
N ASP A 237 -5.26 18.21 2.36
CA ASP A 237 -5.28 16.82 1.88
C ASP A 237 -3.99 16.07 2.21
N LEU A 238 -2.83 16.71 2.01
CA LEU A 238 -1.52 16.19 2.40
C LEU A 238 -1.46 15.94 3.91
N PHE A 239 -1.89 16.91 4.72
CA PHE A 239 -1.90 16.74 6.17
C PHE A 239 -2.79 15.58 6.62
N ALA A 240 -4.00 15.47 6.07
CA ALA A 240 -4.97 14.44 6.42
C ALA A 240 -4.53 13.00 6.09
N MET A 241 -3.59 12.82 5.15
CA MET A 241 -3.04 11.50 4.82
C MET A 241 -1.79 11.13 5.62
N THR A 242 -1.33 12.00 6.52
CA THR A 242 -0.15 11.73 7.37
C THR A 242 -0.55 11.25 8.77
N PRO A 243 0.34 10.51 9.47
CA PRO A 243 0.15 10.20 10.89
C PRO A 243 0.04 11.44 11.79
N TYR A 244 0.47 12.62 11.32
CA TYR A 244 0.45 13.87 12.08
C TYR A 244 -1.00 14.35 12.34
N TYR A 245 -1.95 13.99 11.48
CA TYR A 245 -3.36 14.39 11.60
C TYR A 245 -3.94 14.09 13.00
N TRP A 246 -3.56 12.96 13.59
CA TRP A 246 -4.06 12.53 14.90
C TRP A 246 -3.30 13.09 16.10
N LYS A 247 -2.07 13.57 15.88
CA LYS A 247 -1.13 13.94 16.95
C LYS A 247 -0.87 15.45 17.04
N THR A 248 -1.32 16.21 16.05
CA THR A 248 -1.03 17.65 15.98
C THR A 248 -1.96 18.41 16.93
N PRO A 249 -1.44 19.33 17.76
CA PRO A 249 -2.24 20.27 18.52
C PRO A 249 -3.18 21.11 17.63
N SER A 250 -4.28 21.59 18.20
CA SER A 250 -5.26 22.42 17.48
C SER A 250 -4.64 23.69 16.89
N GLU A 251 -3.64 24.26 17.56
CA GLU A 251 -2.93 25.46 17.11
C GLU A 251 -2.13 25.23 15.82
N GLY A 252 -1.34 24.16 15.74
CA GLY A 252 -0.60 23.80 14.52
C GLY A 252 -1.53 23.55 13.34
N SER A 253 -2.67 22.89 13.58
CA SER A 253 -3.71 22.72 12.56
C SER A 253 -4.32 24.05 12.10
N ALA A 254 -4.50 25.01 13.01
CA ALA A 254 -5.00 26.34 12.68
C ALA A 254 -3.98 27.17 11.89
N ARG A 255 -2.68 27.04 12.19
CA ARG A 255 -1.60 27.65 11.39
C ARG A 255 -1.62 27.11 9.96
N LEU A 256 -1.69 25.78 9.81
CA LEU A 256 -1.76 25.13 8.51
C LEU A 256 -2.99 25.58 7.70
N ALA A 257 -4.15 25.72 8.35
CA ALA A 257 -5.39 26.12 7.67
C ALA A 257 -5.36 27.54 7.08
N ARG A 258 -4.43 28.39 7.52
CA ARG A 258 -4.23 29.76 6.98
C ARG A 258 -3.15 29.83 5.89
N LEU A 259 -2.45 28.73 5.66
CA LEU A 259 -1.35 28.68 4.70
C LEU A 259 -1.90 28.54 3.28
N GLU A 260 -1.50 29.43 2.39
CA GLU A 260 -1.93 29.38 0.98
C GLU A 260 -1.01 28.50 0.13
N ARG A 261 0.27 28.41 0.53
CA ARG A 261 1.33 27.70 -0.17
C ARG A 261 2.29 27.06 0.82
N LEU A 262 2.57 25.77 0.61
CA LEU A 262 3.51 24.97 1.36
C LEU A 262 4.59 24.44 0.43
N GLU A 263 5.84 24.82 0.66
CA GLU A 263 7.00 24.14 0.09
C GLU A 263 7.53 23.13 1.09
N THR A 264 7.75 21.89 0.67
CA THR A 264 8.21 20.85 1.58
C THR A 264 9.03 19.77 0.86
N PRO A 265 10.16 19.34 1.45
CA PRO A 265 10.90 18.18 0.94
C PRO A 265 10.04 16.91 1.03
N ILE A 266 10.18 16.05 0.02
CA ILE A 266 9.62 14.71 0.02
C ILE A 266 10.74 13.73 -0.30
N GLY A 267 10.88 12.67 0.48
CA GLY A 267 11.74 11.57 0.08
C GLY A 267 11.38 10.24 0.72
N PHE A 268 11.51 9.16 -0.05
CA PHE A 268 11.36 7.80 0.42
C PHE A 268 12.57 6.96 0.02
N ARG A 269 12.92 6.02 0.89
CA ARG A 269 13.79 4.89 0.60
C ARG A 269 12.92 3.68 0.31
N PHE A 270 13.18 3.02 -0.81
CA PHE A 270 12.61 1.70 -1.11
C PHE A 270 13.67 0.65 -0.81
N LEU A 271 13.45 -0.08 0.27
CA LEU A 271 14.33 -1.15 0.74
C LEU A 271 13.89 -2.45 0.08
N LEU A 272 14.82 -3.15 -0.56
CA LEU A 272 14.57 -4.45 -1.18
C LEU A 272 15.15 -5.52 -0.29
N TYR A 273 14.30 -6.42 0.17
CA TYR A 273 14.68 -7.56 0.99
C TYR A 273 14.44 -8.88 0.27
N ASP A 274 15.46 -9.72 0.19
CA ASP A 274 15.28 -11.10 -0.24
C ASP A 274 14.76 -11.94 0.92
N ARG A 275 13.79 -12.83 0.64
CA ARG A 275 13.33 -13.85 1.58
C ARG A 275 14.49 -14.80 1.92
N ARG A 276 14.73 -15.04 3.21
CA ARG A 276 15.62 -16.09 3.73
C ARG A 276 14.80 -17.16 4.43
N ASP A 277 15.12 -18.42 4.19
CA ASP A 277 14.54 -19.56 4.91
C ASP A 277 15.24 -19.80 6.25
#